data_AF-A0A816G6B9-F1
#
_entry.id   AF-A0A816G6B9-F1
#
_cell.length_a   1.000
_cell.length_b   1.000
_cell.length_c   1.000
_cell.angle_alpha   90.00
_cell.angle_beta   90.00
_cell.angle_gamma   90.00
#
_symmetry.space_group_name_H-M   'P 1'
#
loop_
_entity.id
_entity.type
_entity.pdbx_description
1 polymer ?
#
loop_
_entity_poly.entity_id
_entity_poly.type
_entity_poly.pdbx_seq_one_letter_code
_entity_poly.pdbx_strand_id
1 'polypeptide(L)'
;MMEDLVQLIYLIYNPCYAFSEEPTCINVAICQTAKDESASYILAYNSIVTWSISIDGKVTLVYATTERQSIVNLVCSEEIDQLIINEEYERNHYNFTLTSKCACWVKC
;
A
#
# COMPACT_ATOMS: atom_id res chain seq x y z
N MET A 1 4.16 28.36 -16.36
CA MET A 1 4.02 28.29 -14.90
C MET A 1 3.62 26.88 -14.60
N MET A 2 4.58 26.09 -14.14
CA MET A 2 4.44 24.66 -13.87
C MET A 2 3.90 24.57 -12.45
N GLU A 3 2.59 24.40 -12.30
CA GLU A 3 1.98 24.19 -10.99
C GLU A 3 2.38 22.80 -10.51
N ASP A 4 3.16 22.77 -9.44
CA ASP A 4 3.47 21.59 -8.66
C ASP A 4 2.16 20.83 -8.36
N LEU A 5 2.09 19.57 -8.82
CA LEU A 5 1.08 18.60 -8.41
C LEU A 5 1.31 18.28 -6.93
N VAL A 6 0.87 19.19 -6.06
CA VAL A 6 0.81 19.00 -4.61
C VAL A 6 -0.04 17.75 -4.38
N GLN A 7 0.59 16.68 -3.92
CA GLN A 7 -0.02 15.36 -3.73
C GLN A 7 -1.33 15.50 -2.91
N LEU A 8 -2.48 15.37 -3.58
CA LEU A 8 -3.84 15.63 -3.06
C LEU A 8 -4.43 14.47 -2.24
N ILE A 9 -3.61 13.48 -1.91
CA ILE A 9 -4.05 12.21 -1.33
C ILE A 9 -3.27 11.90 -0.05
N TYR A 10 -3.95 11.27 0.89
CA TYR A 10 -3.43 10.70 2.12
C TYR A 10 -3.62 9.18 2.06
N LEU A 11 -2.59 8.42 2.43
CA LEU A 11 -2.59 6.96 2.36
C LEU A 11 -2.29 6.37 3.73
N ILE A 12 -3.13 5.43 4.16
CA ILE A 12 -2.91 4.62 5.36
C ILE A 12 -2.73 3.17 4.93
N TYR A 13 -1.71 2.53 5.49
CA TYR A 13 -1.37 1.15 5.21
C TYR A 13 -1.01 0.41 6.50
N ASN A 14 -1.59 -0.78 6.69
CA ASN A 14 -1.18 -1.71 7.72
C ASN A 14 -1.20 -3.16 7.16
N PRO A 15 -0.02 -3.77 6.94
CA PRO A 15 0.05 -5.16 6.46
C PRO A 15 -0.34 -6.19 7.53
N CYS A 16 -0.14 -5.87 8.80
CA CYS A 16 -0.20 -6.85 9.87
C CYS A 16 -1.62 -7.04 10.42
N TYR A 17 -2.37 -5.94 10.53
CA TYR A 17 -3.70 -5.94 11.12
C TYR A 17 -4.65 -5.12 10.25
N ALA A 18 -5.87 -5.63 10.09
CA ALA A 18 -6.95 -4.84 9.53
C ALA A 18 -7.21 -3.61 10.40
N PHE A 19 -7.50 -2.48 9.76
CA PHE A 19 -7.94 -1.26 10.43
C PHE A 19 -9.23 -0.74 9.81
N SER A 20 -9.87 0.19 10.52
CA SER A 20 -11.08 0.86 10.04
C SER A 20 -10.96 2.38 10.21
N GLU A 21 -11.20 3.10 9.12
CA GLU A 21 -11.40 4.55 9.07
C GLU A 21 -12.80 4.82 8.49
N GLU A 22 -13.72 5.16 9.39
CA GLU A 22 -15.11 5.40 9.04
C GLU A 22 -15.27 6.62 8.12
N PRO A 23 -16.25 6.63 7.20
CA PRO A 23 -17.28 5.61 7.01
C PRO A 23 -16.96 4.57 5.92
N THR A 24 -15.86 4.72 5.19
CA THR A 24 -15.63 3.95 3.95
C THR A 24 -14.67 2.79 4.13
N CYS A 25 -13.56 3.02 4.82
CA CYS A 25 -12.46 2.08 4.86
C CYS A 25 -12.61 1.14 6.05
N ILE A 26 -13.39 0.07 5.92
CA ILE A 26 -13.71 -0.86 7.02
C ILE A 26 -12.99 -2.19 6.84
N ASN A 27 -12.25 -2.63 7.86
CA ASN A 27 -11.47 -3.87 7.85
C ASN A 27 -10.49 -3.98 6.67
N VAL A 28 -9.81 -2.88 6.36
CA VAL A 28 -8.92 -2.74 5.20
C VAL A 28 -7.46 -2.90 5.59
N ALA A 29 -6.61 -3.20 4.60
CA ALA A 29 -5.15 -3.11 4.71
C ALA A 29 -4.63 -1.79 4.13
N ILE A 30 -5.27 -1.26 3.08
CA ILE A 30 -4.86 0.00 2.44
C ILE A 30 -6.10 0.87 2.20
N CYS A 31 -6.06 2.11 2.68
CA CYS A 31 -7.06 3.13 2.44
C CYS A 31 -6.40 4.38 1.87
N GLN A 32 -7.00 4.93 0.81
CA GLN A 32 -6.62 6.22 0.24
C GLN A 32 -7.74 7.22 0.49
N THR A 33 -7.39 8.37 1.05
CA THR A 33 -8.34 9.46 1.35
C THR A 33 -7.87 10.72 0.65
N ALA A 34 -8.79 11.46 0.05
CA ALA A 34 -8.49 12.80 -0.47
C ALA A 34 -8.09 13.71 0.71
N LYS A 35 -7.13 14.61 0.52
CA LYS A 35 -6.66 15.50 1.61
C LYS A 35 -7.73 16.43 2.15
N ASP A 36 -8.74 16.75 1.35
CA ASP A 36 -9.91 17.52 1.76
C ASP A 36 -10.99 16.64 2.42
N GLU A 37 -10.68 15.36 2.65
CA GLU A 37 -11.53 14.33 3.26
C GLU A 37 -12.86 14.10 2.50
N SER A 38 -12.98 14.63 1.27
CA SER A 38 -14.19 14.57 0.47
C SER A 38 -14.52 13.15 -0.02
N ALA A 39 -13.50 12.30 -0.14
CA ALA A 39 -13.63 10.94 -0.63
C ALA A 39 -12.57 10.02 -0.03
N SER A 40 -12.96 8.77 0.22
CA SER A 40 -12.06 7.69 0.60
C SER A 40 -12.28 6.47 -0.30
N TYR A 41 -11.21 5.72 -0.55
CA TYR A 41 -11.18 4.57 -1.44
C TYR A 41 -10.44 3.41 -0.78
N ILE A 42 -11.08 2.25 -0.77
CA ILE A 42 -10.47 1.00 -0.34
C ILE A 42 -9.53 0.51 -1.44
N LEU A 43 -8.23 0.45 -1.18
CA LEU A 43 -7.27 -0.08 -2.16
C LEU A 43 -6.94 -1.56 -1.91
N ALA A 44 -7.11 -2.04 -0.67
CA ALA A 44 -6.92 -3.44 -0.33
C ALA A 44 -7.64 -3.84 0.96
N TYR A 45 -8.19 -5.05 0.99
CA TYR A 45 -8.64 -5.69 2.22
C TYR A 45 -7.52 -6.53 2.83
N ASN A 46 -7.43 -6.60 4.16
CA ASN A 46 -6.41 -7.42 4.81
C ASN A 46 -6.62 -8.93 4.58
N SER A 47 -7.88 -9.37 4.42
CA SER A 47 -8.25 -10.79 4.29
C SER A 47 -7.89 -11.46 2.96
N ILE A 48 -7.35 -10.72 1.99
CA ILE A 48 -7.11 -11.21 0.61
C ILE A 48 -5.63 -11.16 0.20
N VAL A 49 -4.72 -11.01 1.17
CA VAL A 49 -3.29 -10.92 0.90
C VAL A 49 -2.69 -12.26 0.46
N THR A 50 -1.88 -12.22 -0.58
CA THR A 50 -1.01 -13.33 -0.98
C THR A 50 0.44 -12.87 -0.97
N TRP A 51 1.33 -13.73 -0.49
CA TRP A 51 2.77 -13.49 -0.50
C TRP A 51 3.38 -14.11 -1.75
N SER A 52 4.25 -13.38 -2.43
CA SER A 52 5.06 -13.86 -3.54
C SER A 52 6.53 -13.59 -3.26
N ILE A 53 7.38 -14.55 -3.59
CA ILE A 53 8.83 -14.43 -3.51
C ILE A 53 9.38 -14.73 -4.89
N SER A 54 10.07 -13.76 -5.48
CA SER A 54 10.72 -13.93 -6.78
C SER A 54 12.02 -14.72 -6.67
N ILE A 55 12.55 -15.16 -7.82
CA ILE A 55 13.81 -15.94 -7.89
C ILE A 55 15.00 -15.13 -7.36
N ASP A 56 14.98 -13.80 -7.50
CA ASP A 56 15.98 -12.87 -6.96
C ASP A 56 15.72 -12.49 -5.48
N GLY A 57 14.78 -13.17 -4.81
CA GLY A 57 14.52 -13.04 -3.38
C GLY A 57 13.72 -11.79 -2.99
N LYS A 58 13.11 -11.09 -3.96
CA LYS A 58 12.23 -9.96 -3.65
C LYS A 58 10.89 -10.49 -3.15
N VAL A 59 10.43 -9.91 -2.06
CA VAL A 59 9.15 -10.26 -1.45
C VAL A 59 8.10 -9.24 -1.84
N THR A 60 6.94 -9.73 -2.27
CA THR A 60 5.82 -8.90 -2.70
C THR A 60 4.55 -9.36 -2.00
N LEU A 61 3.78 -8.41 -1.48
CA LEU A 61 2.40 -8.64 -1.04
C LEU A 61 1.45 -8.24 -2.15
N VAL A 62 0.56 -9.15 -2.52
CA VAL A 62 -0.46 -8.91 -3.54
C VAL A 62 -1.84 -8.98 -2.89
N TYR A 63 -2.56 -7.87 -2.94
CA TYR A 63 -3.96 -7.78 -2.54
C TYR A 63 -4.80 -7.63 -3.81
N ALA A 64 -5.60 -8.62 -4.16
CA ALA A 64 -6.34 -8.63 -5.42
C ALA A 64 -7.82 -8.93 -5.19
N THR A 65 -8.70 -8.04 -5.65
CA THR A 65 -10.13 -8.27 -5.81
C THR A 65 -10.48 -8.41 -7.29
N THR A 66 -11.76 -8.58 -7.61
CA THR A 66 -12.25 -8.53 -8.99
C THR A 66 -12.14 -7.15 -9.63
N GLU A 67 -11.97 -6.09 -8.83
CA GLU A 67 -12.02 -4.70 -9.31
C GLU A 67 -10.69 -3.96 -9.16
N ARG A 68 -9.85 -4.34 -8.18
CA ARG A 68 -8.62 -3.63 -7.81
C ARG A 68 -7.49 -4.60 -7.47
N GLN A 69 -6.27 -4.16 -7.75
CA GLN A 69 -5.05 -4.84 -7.31
C GLN A 69 -4.10 -3.84 -6.67
N SER A 70 -3.59 -4.19 -5.49
CA SER A 70 -2.52 -3.47 -4.82
C SER A 70 -1.33 -4.39 -4.64
N ILE A 71 -0.18 -3.97 -5.18
CA ILE A 71 1.09 -4.69 -5.09
C ILE A 71 2.02 -3.90 -4.18
N VAL A 72 2.48 -4.51 -3.09
CA VAL A 72 3.45 -3.90 -2.18
C VAL A 72 4.78 -4.65 -2.28
N ASN A 73 5.78 -3.99 -2.83
CA ASN A 73 7.15 -4.50 -2.89
C ASN A 73 7.86 -4.20 -1.56
N LEU A 74 8.39 -5.25 -0.92
CA LEU A 74 9.08 -5.14 0.34
C LEU A 74 10.58 -4.97 0.11
N VAL A 75 11.15 -3.90 0.67
CA VAL A 75 12.58 -3.61 0.61
C VAL A 75 13.13 -3.59 2.02
N CYS A 76 14.05 -4.49 2.32
CA CYS A 76 14.72 -4.54 3.61
C CYS A 76 15.65 -3.31 3.79
N SER A 77 15.47 -2.59 4.90
CA SER A 77 16.39 -1.54 5.36
C SER A 77 16.36 -1.42 6.88
N GLU A 78 17.51 -1.37 7.52
CA GLU A 78 17.62 -1.19 8.98
C GLU A 78 17.48 0.29 9.41
N GLU A 79 17.58 1.22 8.46
CA GLU A 79 17.71 2.65 8.73
C GLU A 79 16.44 3.45 8.37
N ILE A 80 15.64 2.91 7.45
CA ILE A 80 14.53 3.62 6.82
C ILE A 80 13.24 2.83 7.05
N ASP A 81 12.21 3.52 7.50
CA ASP A 81 10.84 3.04 7.50
C ASP A 81 9.99 4.00 6.67
N GLN A 82 9.66 3.59 5.44
CA GLN A 82 9.04 4.45 4.44
C GLN A 82 8.14 3.65 3.51
N LEU A 83 6.94 4.17 3.29
CA LEU A 83 6.04 3.74 2.23
C LEU A 83 6.07 4.76 1.08
N ILE A 84 6.39 4.30 -0.12
CA ILE A 84 6.36 5.09 -1.35
C ILE A 84 5.23 4.59 -2.23
N ILE A 85 4.44 5.52 -2.75
CA ILE A 85 3.41 5.26 -3.76
C ILE A 85 4.08 5.42 -5.12
N ASN A 86 4.29 4.31 -5.83
CA ASN A 86 4.99 4.29 -7.12
C ASN A 86 4.07 4.59 -8.31
N GLU A 87 2.86 5.11 -8.05
CA GLU A 87 1.77 5.40 -9.01
C GLU A 87 0.76 4.25 -9.24
N GLU A 88 -0.39 4.63 -9.82
CA GLU A 88 -1.36 3.73 -10.42
C GLU A 88 -0.89 3.43 -11.85
N TYR A 89 -0.31 2.24 -12.07
CA TYR A 89 0.33 1.92 -13.35
C TYR A 89 -0.68 1.48 -14.43
N GLU A 90 -1.84 1.00 -14.00
CA GLU A 90 -3.03 0.72 -14.81
C GLU A 90 -4.26 1.07 -13.99
N ARG A 91 -5.41 1.33 -14.65
CA ARG A 91 -6.66 1.63 -13.94
C ARG A 91 -6.93 0.58 -12.87
N ASN A 92 -7.15 1.01 -11.63
CA ASN A 92 -7.38 0.19 -10.44
C ASN A 92 -6.20 -0.72 -10.02
N HIS A 93 -5.00 -0.47 -10.53
CA HIS A 93 -3.79 -1.24 -10.19
C HIS A 93 -2.72 -0.33 -9.59
N TYR A 94 -2.41 -0.59 -8.32
CA TYR A 94 -1.56 0.28 -7.50
C TYR A 94 -0.27 -0.44 -7.14
N ASN A 95 0.85 0.27 -7.24
CA ASN A 95 2.15 -0.24 -6.85
C ASN A 95 2.74 0.60 -5.72
N PHE A 96 3.18 -0.07 -4.67
CA PHE A 96 3.79 0.52 -3.49
C PHE A 96 5.17 -0.10 -3.24
N THR A 97 6.07 0.69 -2.66
CA THR A 97 7.32 0.18 -2.08
C THR A 97 7.29 0.46 -0.59
N LEU A 98 7.30 -0.60 0.22
CA LEU A 98 7.55 -0.48 1.66
C LEU A 98 9.02 -0.82 1.93
N THR A 99 9.80 0.20 2.26
CA THR A 99 11.15 0.05 2.79
C THR A 99 11.06 0.02 4.30
N SER A 100 11.44 -1.08 4.95
CA SER A 100 11.34 -1.20 6.42
C SER A 100 12.27 -2.29 6.95
N LYS A 101 12.64 -2.19 8.24
CA LYS A 101 13.36 -3.27 8.94
C LYS A 101 12.55 -4.56 8.98
N CYS A 102 11.22 -4.44 9.00
CA CYS A 102 10.31 -5.58 9.01
C CYS A 102 10.22 -6.30 7.67
N ALA A 103 10.70 -5.70 6.58
CA ALA A 103 10.89 -6.38 5.31
C ALA A 103 12.17 -7.24 5.29
N CYS A 104 13.06 -7.10 6.28
CA CYS A 104 14.22 -7.95 6.43
C CYS A 104 13.81 -9.30 7.03
N TRP A 105 14.26 -10.39 6.39
CA TRP A 105 14.02 -11.75 6.89
C TRP A 105 14.54 -11.89 8.33
N VAL A 106 13.68 -12.30 9.26
CA VAL A 106 14.00 -12.61 10.69
C VAL A 106 14.28 -11.39 11.58
N LYS A 107 13.98 -10.15 11.13
CA LYS A 107 14.32 -8.92 11.90
C LYS A 107 13.16 -7.96 12.14
N CYS A 108 11.94 -8.46 12.07
CA CYS A 108 10.77 -7.83 12.69
C CYS A 108 10.67 -8.40 14.13
#